data_AF-A0A534B9B4-F1
#
_entry.id   AF-A0A534B9B4-F1
#
_cell.length_a   1.000
_cell.length_b   1.000
_cell.length_c   1.000
_cell.angle_alpha   90.00
_cell.angle_beta   90.00
_cell.angle_gamma   90.00
#
_symmetry.space_group_name_H-M   'P 1'
#
loop_
_entity.id
_entity.type
_entity.pdbx_description
1 polymer ?
#
loop_
_entity_poly.entity_id
_entity_poly.type
_entity_poly.pdbx_seq_one_letter_code
_entity_poly.pdbx_strand_id
1 'polypeptide(L)'
;MWHLYKGGDITIQGPSVLVRKKVGDNLSLSANYYEDMISSASIDVKLSASPYHETRRQESVAADYLHGKSTYSAGFITSKEPDYKANTEYFAVSQ
;
A
#
# COMPACT_ATOMS: atom_id res chain seq x y z
N MET A 1 10.55 4.80 -4.21
CA MET A 1 9.88 5.36 -5.41
C MET A 1 8.93 6.44 -4.94
N TRP A 2 8.79 7.53 -5.68
CA TRP A 2 7.76 8.54 -5.43
C TRP A 2 6.72 8.42 -6.54
N HIS A 3 5.45 8.31 -6.19
CA HIS A 3 4.36 8.25 -7.16
C HIS A 3 3.60 9.59 -7.19
N LEU A 4 3.07 9.93 -8.36
CA LEU A 4 2.26 11.13 -8.58
C LEU A 4 1.20 10.82 -9.64
N TYR A 5 -0.04 11.09 -9.30
CA TYR A 5 -1.19 11.06 -10.19
C TYR A 5 -1.92 12.40 -10.12
N LYS A 6 -2.31 12.95 -11.27
CA LYS A 6 -3.11 14.18 -11.38
C LYS A 6 -4.23 13.97 -12.39
N GLY A 7 -5.47 14.13 -11.97
CA GLY A 7 -6.64 13.98 -12.84
C GLY A 7 -7.92 14.42 -12.13
N GLY A 8 -8.82 15.09 -12.87
CA GLY A 8 -10.15 15.45 -12.36
C GLY A 8 -10.14 16.29 -11.06
N ASP A 9 -9.27 17.31 -10.98
CA ASP A 9 -9.04 18.14 -9.78
C ASP A 9 -8.58 17.35 -8.53
N ILE A 10 -8.11 16.12 -8.71
CA ILE A 10 -7.51 15.28 -7.67
C ILE A 10 -6.02 15.13 -7.96
N THR A 11 -5.20 15.29 -6.91
CA THR A 11 -3.78 14.95 -6.92
C THR A 11 -3.53 13.88 -5.86
N ILE A 12 -2.91 12.77 -6.26
CA ILE A 12 -2.49 11.69 -5.38
C ILE A 12 -0.98 11.58 -5.48
N GLN A 13 -0.27 11.63 -4.36
CA GLN A 13 1.18 11.51 -4.38
C GLN A 13 1.74 10.93 -3.10
N GLY A 14 2.93 10.34 -3.18
CA GLY A 14 3.70 10.00 -1.99
C GLY A 14 4.77 8.96 -2.20
N PRO A 15 5.51 8.64 -1.12
CA PRO A 15 6.59 7.67 -1.16
C PRO A 15 6.06 6.22 -1.11
N SER A 16 6.78 5.36 -1.81
CA SER A 16 6.62 3.91 -1.79
C SER A 16 7.99 3.26 -1.65
N VAL A 17 8.14 2.38 -0.66
CA VAL A 17 9.38 1.66 -0.39
C VAL A 17 9.05 0.18 -0.22
N LEU A 18 9.66 -0.66 -1.05
CA LEU A 18 9.63 -2.10 -0.92
C LEU A 18 11.06 -2.57 -0.64
N VAL A 19 11.23 -3.34 0.42
CA VAL A 19 12.44 -4.09 0.69
C VAL A 19 12.11 -5.56 0.62
N ARG A 20 12.87 -6.31 -0.18
CA ARG A 20 12.74 -7.76 -0.30
C ARG A 20 14.10 -8.40 -0.15
N LYS A 21 14.18 -9.44 0.68
CA LYS A 21 15.38 -10.23 0.93
C LYS A 21 15.10 -11.69 0.68
N LYS A 22 15.94 -12.31 -0.15
CA LYS A 22 15.97 -13.77 -0.32
C LYS A 22 16.89 -14.38 0.75
N VAL A 23 16.44 -15.45 1.40
CA VAL A 23 17.17 -16.19 2.42
C VAL A 23 17.29 -17.65 1.96
N GLY A 24 18.50 -18.09 1.63
CA GLY A 24 18.71 -19.37 0.94
C GLY A 24 18.01 -19.39 -0.42
N ASP A 25 17.64 -20.56 -0.93
CA ASP A 25 17.01 -20.67 -2.25
C ASP A 25 15.49 -20.61 -2.24
N ASN A 26 14.89 -20.87 -1.08
CA ASN A 26 13.48 -21.22 -0.97
C ASN A 26 12.67 -20.20 -0.17
N LEU A 27 13.29 -19.22 0.50
CA LEU A 27 12.56 -18.25 1.33
C LEU A 27 12.78 -16.82 0.84
N SER A 28 11.70 -16.06 0.72
CA SER A 28 11.73 -14.61 0.47
C SER A 28 10.94 -13.89 1.56
N LEU A 29 11.54 -12.86 2.13
CA LEU A 29 10.87 -11.96 3.08
C LEU A 29 10.73 -10.59 2.42
N SER A 30 9.58 -9.96 2.57
CA SER A 30 9.35 -8.61 2.08
C SER A 30 8.63 -7.74 3.09
N ALA A 31 8.98 -6.45 3.07
CA ALA A 31 8.32 -5.40 3.81
C ALA A 31 8.05 -4.24 2.86
N ASN A 32 6.83 -3.71 2.88
CA ASN A 32 6.43 -2.56 2.09
C ASN A 32 5.94 -1.44 2.99
N TYR A 33 6.28 -0.22 2.61
CA TYR A 33 5.75 1.01 3.12
C TYR A 33 5.18 1.81 1.95
N TYR A 34 3.93 2.23 2.05
CA TYR A 34 3.26 2.96 1.00
C TYR A 34 2.42 4.07 1.62
N GLU A 35 2.62 5.29 1.16
CA GLU A 35 1.91 6.48 1.66
C GLU A 35 1.33 7.25 0.49
N ASP A 36 0.00 7.44 0.52
CA ASP A 36 -0.74 8.25 -0.44
C ASP A 36 -1.27 9.50 0.24
N MET A 37 -0.94 10.65 -0.33
CA MET A 37 -1.52 11.94 0.02
C MET A 37 -2.50 12.32 -1.10
N ILE A 38 -3.78 12.30 -0.77
CA ILE A 38 -4.88 12.66 -1.67
C ILE A 38 -5.26 14.10 -1.36
N SER A 39 -5.18 14.96 -2.36
CA SER A 39 -5.78 16.29 -2.32
C SER A 39 -6.83 16.38 -3.41
N SER A 40 -8.03 16.80 -3.05
CA SER A 40 -9.12 17.04 -4.00
C SER A 40 -9.65 18.45 -3.86
N ALA A 41 -9.83 19.13 -4.99
CA ALA A 41 -10.52 20.39 -5.07
C ALA A 41 -11.71 20.25 -6.02
N SER A 42 -12.78 19.55 -5.60
CA SER A 42 -13.98 19.48 -6.42
C SER A 42 -14.53 20.89 -6.71
N ILE A 43 -15.18 21.08 -7.86
CA ILE A 43 -15.72 22.38 -8.28
C ILE A 43 -16.71 22.96 -7.25
N ASP A 44 -17.45 22.11 -6.54
CA ASP A 44 -18.37 22.49 -5.46
C ASP A 44 -17.64 22.98 -4.20
N VAL A 45 -16.42 22.50 -3.96
CA VAL A 45 -15.55 22.97 -2.87
C VAL A 45 -15.02 24.37 -3.19
N LYS A 46 -14.69 24.70 -4.45
CA LYS A 46 -14.25 26.05 -4.82
C LYS A 46 -15.30 27.15 -4.57
N LEU A 47 -16.58 26.81 -4.55
CA LEU A 47 -17.69 27.76 -4.35
C LEU A 47 -18.22 27.81 -2.90
N SER A 48 -18.05 26.75 -2.08
CA SER A 48 -18.65 26.71 -0.73
C SER A 48 -17.88 25.94 0.36
N ALA A 49 -16.77 25.22 0.09
CA ALA A 49 -16.11 24.39 1.12
C ALA A 49 -14.57 24.47 1.09
N SER A 50 -13.92 24.00 2.15
CA SER A 50 -12.45 23.99 2.24
C SER A 50 -11.82 22.84 1.44
N PRO A 51 -10.62 23.02 0.86
CA PRO A 51 -9.89 21.95 0.17
C PRO A 51 -9.75 20.69 1.01
N TYR A 52 -10.06 19.53 0.44
CA TYR A 52 -9.97 18.24 1.14
C TYR A 52 -8.55 17.67 1.02
N HIS A 53 -7.98 17.25 2.16
CA HIS A 53 -6.69 16.59 2.25
C HIS A 53 -6.81 15.32 3.09
N GLU A 54 -6.34 14.22 2.55
CA GLU A 54 -6.35 12.92 3.22
C GLU A 54 -5.00 12.22 3.01
N THR A 55 -4.50 11.57 4.06
CA THR A 55 -3.28 10.77 3.99
C THR A 55 -3.57 9.35 4.42
N ARG A 56 -3.33 8.40 3.51
CA ARG A 56 -3.38 6.98 3.78
C ARG A 56 -1.98 6.40 3.90
N ARG A 57 -1.71 5.70 4.99
CA ARG A 57 -0.47 4.97 5.23
C ARG A 57 -0.75 3.48 5.27
N GLN A 58 -0.17 2.73 4.35
CA GLN A 58 -0.25 1.29 4.28
C GLN A 58 1.13 0.65 4.50
N GLU A 59 1.18 -0.33 5.39
CA GLU A 59 2.37 -1.12 5.66
C GLU A 59 2.05 -2.59 5.46
N SER A 60 2.96 -3.35 4.84
CA SER A 60 2.80 -4.79 4.72
C SER A 60 4.09 -5.54 4.98
N VAL A 61 3.95 -6.73 5.55
CA VAL A 61 5.03 -7.71 5.71
C VAL A 61 4.55 -9.05 5.17
N ALA A 62 5.42 -9.73 4.43
CA ALA A 62 5.09 -11.01 3.81
C ALA A 62 6.29 -11.94 3.75
N ALA A 63 6.01 -13.23 3.82
CA ALA A 63 6.95 -14.32 3.64
C ALA A 63 6.45 -15.26 2.54
N ASP A 64 7.32 -15.55 1.58
CA ASP A 64 7.09 -16.47 0.48
C ASP A 64 8.05 -17.67 0.61
N TYR A 65 7.54 -18.88 0.68
CA TYR A 65 8.30 -20.12 0.76
C TYR A 65 8.05 -20.99 -0.48
N LEU A 66 9.10 -21.26 -1.25
CA LEU A 66 9.09 -22.12 -2.42
C LEU A 66 9.43 -23.55 -2.02
N HIS A 67 8.55 -24.50 -2.32
CA HIS A 67 8.79 -25.92 -2.15
C HIS A 67 8.47 -26.67 -3.45
N GLY A 68 9.52 -27.14 -4.14
CA GLY A 68 9.38 -27.74 -5.46
C GLY A 68 8.88 -26.72 -6.48
N LYS A 69 7.65 -26.92 -6.98
CA LYS A 69 6.96 -25.99 -7.89
C LYS A 69 5.88 -25.16 -7.18
N SER A 70 5.65 -25.39 -5.90
CA SER A 70 4.60 -24.69 -5.15
C SER A 70 5.17 -23.57 -4.31
N THR A 71 4.49 -22.42 -4.29
CA THR A 71 4.83 -21.28 -3.43
C THR A 71 3.76 -21.11 -2.37
N TYR A 72 4.18 -21.05 -1.12
CA TYR A 72 3.34 -20.72 0.03
C TYR A 72 3.63 -19.28 0.43
N SER A 73 2.58 -18.46 0.50
CA SER A 73 2.70 -17.06 0.86
C SER A 73 1.87 -16.78 2.09
N ALA A 74 2.44 -16.06 3.05
CA ALA A 74 1.75 -15.56 4.21
C ALA A 74 2.10 -14.09 4.40
N GLY A 75 1.15 -13.28 4.86
CA GLY A 75 1.42 -11.88 5.10
C GLY A 75 0.37 -11.15 5.91
N PHE A 76 0.77 -9.96 6.33
CA PHE A 76 -0.03 -9.03 7.10
C PHE A 76 0.04 -7.66 6.46
N ILE A 77 -1.10 -6.98 6.37
CA ILE A 77 -1.23 -5.64 5.80
C ILE A 77 -2.00 -4.80 6.80
N THR A 78 -1.48 -3.62 7.14
CA THR A 78 -2.20 -2.60 7.91
C THR A 78 -2.34 -1.34 7.07
N SER A 79 -3.53 -0.76 7.07
CA SER A 79 -3.81 0.53 6.45
C SER A 79 -4.40 1.46 7.50
N LYS A 80 -3.89 2.69 7.56
CA LYS A 80 -4.38 3.76 8.42
C LYS A 80 -4.73 4.97 7.55
N GLU A 81 -5.97 5.39 7.68
CA GLU A 81 -6.56 6.61 7.14
C GLU A 81 -7.00 7.47 8.34
N PRO A 82 -7.31 8.78 8.15
CA PRO A 82 -7.65 9.66 9.27
C PRO A 82 -8.85 9.20 10.10
N ASP A 83 -9.80 8.51 9.48
CA ASP A 83 -11.06 8.04 10.06
C ASP A 83 -11.21 6.50 10.04
N TYR A 84 -10.31 5.79 9.36
CA TYR A 84 -10.40 4.35 9.17
C TYR A 84 -9.09 3.61 9.41
N LYS A 85 -9.19 2.41 9.99
CA LYS A 85 -8.04 1.50 10.16
C LYS A 85 -8.43 0.10 9.75
N ALA A 86 -7.68 -0.48 8.83
CA ALA A 86 -7.84 -1.86 8.37
C ALA A 86 -6.60 -2.69 8.70
N ASN A 87 -6.81 -3.94 9.12
CA ASN A 87 -5.77 -4.94 9.23
C ASN A 87 -6.23 -6.20 8.50
N THR A 88 -5.38 -6.71 7.63
CA THR A 88 -5.68 -7.86 6.77
C THR A 88 -4.55 -8.87 6.92
N GLU A 89 -4.91 -10.11 7.25
CA GLU A 89 -3.99 -11.24 7.26
C GLU A 89 -4.36 -12.16 6.11
N TYR A 90 -3.37 -12.76 5.45
CA TYR A 90 -3.63 -13.67 4.35
C TYR A 90 -2.64 -14.83 4.33
N PHE A 91 -3.14 -15.95 3.79
CA PHE A 91 -2.38 -17.15 3.47
C PHE A 91 -2.80 -17.63 2.08
N ALA A 92 -1.83 -17.97 1.25
CA ALA A 92 -2.06 -18.38 -0.13
C ALA A 92 -1.09 -19.49 -0.54
N VAL A 93 -1.52 -20.30 -1.51
CA VAL A 93 -0.68 -21.30 -2.17
C VAL A 93 -0.85 -21.17 -3.69
N SER A 94 0.26 -21.23 -4.42
CA SER A 94 0.27 -21.29 -5.89
C SER A 94 1.14 -22.44 -6.39
N GLN A 95 0.87 -22.95 -7.59
CA GLN A 95 1.67 -23.95 -8.31
C GLN A 95 2.07 -23.42 -9.69
#